data_AF-A0A428QYJ2-F1
#
_entry.id   AF-A0A428QYJ2-F1
#
_cell.length_a   1.000
_cell.length_b   1.000
_cell.length_c   1.000
_cell.angle_alpha   90.00
_cell.angle_beta   90.00
_cell.angle_gamma   90.00
#
_symmetry.space_group_name_H-M   'P 1'
#
loop_
_entity.id
_entity.type
_entity.pdbx_description
1 polymer ?
#
loop_
_entity_poly.entity_id
_entity_poly.type
_entity_poly.pdbx_seq_one_letter_code
_entity_poly.pdbx_strand_id
1 'polypeptide(L)'
;MPEYDYRFRTINEFNYTHPTPILWQAWQEAYFRKIGSVLHADGEPVSLFESGCTADGWTAPSCIRTCSNAKYMFSSPENVWNCVALAVVTMEVVPGNKSVDPVNFKEMNEQFDLGGSLEAFDKLHVLMRLQRCFWQSCSESKHGNCTSELEDFRCNPVSLGNIKDFSRVINHAYCRDADLGVDSDIAGPGILVAYMVQIALALIMAGLFWATYQPWKRLKTAIGPFFGASGRASMPETRTEANHLTLVVSELQDAQIAFALTVGVVFCLAFLAGSRLGLGNISSVLSYFVNHDIAFGLLVVGTCSIAFLHPSRQRVGKHVVSRSVFMIPMVLSWWLMITAHILKTRSSWTGPEHLIEILRENVAVEDCGNYPGPMSFCLGPLLQGPDKSHRVFETTTKLSPVVHILFAIVFFEEGVISLRGRHKFNTRSSFSGRVYRILSWIPFLANLMSFIMVIICLVEVVIAFKKLQELSGGQYSWGFGQLVSMAVWIPVMVNFFTFLIFGTEEGIEARIHKDLQVSRVGTFVRASQGMPGENGSDEGQNFPLLAAVPSTASIQVMESNAPVGPLDADRP
;
A
#
# COMPACT_ATOMS: atom_id res chain seq x y z
N MET A 1 -28.03 17.00 52.52
CA MET A 1 -28.68 16.84 51.20
C MET A 1 -29.02 15.37 51.07
N PRO A 2 -30.21 14.98 50.57
CA PRO A 2 -30.47 13.58 50.26
C PRO A 2 -29.44 13.10 49.24
N GLU A 3 -28.81 11.98 49.55
CA GLU A 3 -27.86 11.30 48.69
C GLU A 3 -28.68 10.49 47.68
N TYR A 4 -28.71 10.95 46.43
CA TYR A 4 -29.39 10.26 45.32
C TYR A 4 -28.34 9.43 44.58
N ASP A 5 -28.69 8.20 44.19
CA ASP A 5 -27.77 7.29 43.51
C ASP A 5 -27.40 7.77 42.11
N TYR A 6 -28.35 8.43 41.43
CA TYR A 6 -28.15 8.95 40.07
C TYR A 6 -28.46 10.44 39.95
N ARG A 7 -27.56 11.13 39.25
CA ARG A 7 -27.73 12.46 38.68
C ARG A 7 -27.25 12.44 37.24
N PHE A 8 -27.70 13.38 36.44
CA PHE A 8 -27.30 13.56 35.05
C PHE A 8 -26.54 14.87 34.87
N ARG A 9 -25.67 14.88 33.87
CA ARG A 9 -25.04 16.10 33.33
C ARG A 9 -24.97 16.01 31.82
N THR A 10 -24.88 17.16 31.15
CA THR A 10 -24.65 17.21 29.71
C THR A 10 -23.17 17.34 29.36
N ILE A 11 -22.80 16.79 28.21
CA ILE A 11 -21.49 16.93 27.58
C ILE A 11 -21.65 17.18 26.08
N ASN A 12 -20.68 17.89 25.49
CA ASN A 12 -20.80 18.41 24.12
C ASN A 12 -19.77 17.78 23.18
N GLU A 13 -18.70 17.23 23.76
CA GLU A 13 -17.58 16.66 23.02
C GLU A 13 -17.12 15.38 23.69
N PHE A 14 -16.65 14.45 22.87
CA PHE A 14 -15.93 13.30 23.37
C PHE A 14 -14.47 13.69 23.65
N ASN A 15 -13.97 13.38 24.85
CA ASN A 15 -12.57 13.62 25.20
C ASN A 15 -11.74 12.36 24.98
N TYR A 16 -11.04 12.30 23.85
CA TYR A 16 -10.23 11.14 23.45
C TYR A 16 -8.75 11.48 23.30
N THR A 17 -7.90 10.53 23.71
CA THR A 17 -6.44 10.68 23.66
C THR A 17 -5.77 9.79 22.61
N HIS A 18 -6.52 8.93 21.91
CA HIS A 18 -5.94 8.01 20.93
C HIS A 18 -5.81 8.62 19.53
N PRO A 19 -4.79 8.24 18.73
CA PRO A 19 -4.53 8.78 17.38
C PRO A 19 -5.48 8.28 16.27
N THR A 20 -6.64 7.74 16.65
CA THR A 20 -7.72 7.31 15.74
C THR A 20 -8.77 8.43 15.59
N PRO A 21 -9.56 8.46 14.50
CA PRO A 21 -10.64 9.44 14.35
C PRO A 21 -11.60 9.43 15.54
N ILE A 22 -11.99 10.63 16.00
CA ILE A 22 -12.91 10.82 17.13
C ILE A 22 -14.23 10.08 16.91
N LEU A 23 -14.77 10.13 15.67
CA LEU A 23 -16.01 9.47 15.30
C LEU A 23 -15.97 7.95 15.54
N TRP A 24 -14.88 7.28 15.16
CA TRP A 24 -14.77 5.83 15.33
C TRP A 24 -14.67 5.46 16.82
N GLN A 25 -13.96 6.28 17.60
CA GLN A 25 -13.88 6.12 19.06
C GLN A 25 -15.25 6.35 19.72
N ALA A 26 -16.02 7.33 19.24
CA ALA A 26 -17.39 7.59 19.71
C ALA A 26 -18.30 6.37 19.56
N TRP A 27 -18.25 5.69 18.42
CA TRP A 27 -19.01 4.45 18.22
C TRP A 27 -18.58 3.32 19.16
N GLN A 28 -17.26 3.08 19.29
CA GLN A 28 -16.73 2.07 20.21
C GLN A 28 -17.18 2.33 21.65
N GLU A 29 -17.10 3.58 22.10
CA GLU A 29 -17.45 3.96 23.48
C GLU A 29 -18.94 3.84 23.75
N ALA A 30 -19.77 4.33 22.82
CA ALA A 30 -21.23 4.26 22.93
C ALA A 30 -21.73 2.80 23.00
N TYR A 31 -21.15 1.90 22.20
CA TYR A 31 -21.55 0.49 22.20
C TYR A 31 -21.01 -0.29 23.41
N PHE A 32 -19.71 -0.18 23.70
CA PHE A 32 -19.04 -1.18 24.53
C PHE A 32 -18.80 -0.74 25.97
N ARG A 33 -18.62 0.57 26.22
CA ARG A 33 -18.21 1.07 27.55
C ARG A 33 -19.35 1.73 28.31
N LYS A 34 -20.40 2.17 27.61
CA LYS A 34 -21.45 2.99 28.23
C LYS A 34 -22.19 2.28 29.37
N ILE A 35 -22.57 1.01 29.23
CA ILE A 35 -23.25 0.25 30.29
C ILE A 35 -22.40 0.22 31.56
N GLY A 36 -21.15 -0.22 31.43
CA GLY A 36 -20.20 -0.28 32.54
C GLY A 36 -20.01 1.07 33.22
N SER A 37 -19.90 2.15 32.46
CA SER A 37 -19.72 3.51 33.01
C SER A 37 -20.90 3.97 33.89
N VAL A 38 -22.13 3.55 33.57
CA VAL A 38 -23.32 3.92 34.36
C VAL A 38 -23.46 3.04 35.60
N LEU A 39 -23.14 1.75 35.48
CA LEU A 39 -23.20 0.82 36.61
C LEU A 39 -22.19 1.14 37.72
N HIS A 40 -21.06 1.78 37.37
CA HIS A 40 -19.98 2.16 38.29
C HIS A 40 -19.91 3.67 38.51
N ALA A 41 -21.02 4.40 38.31
CA ALA A 41 -21.03 5.85 38.49
C ALA A 41 -20.78 6.26 39.97
N ASP A 42 -21.11 5.40 40.96
CA ASP A 42 -20.79 5.58 42.38
C ASP A 42 -21.02 7.02 42.93
N GLY A 43 -22.13 7.66 42.53
CA GLY A 43 -22.50 9.02 42.93
C GLY A 43 -22.03 10.13 41.99
N GLU A 44 -21.19 9.83 40.99
CA GLU A 44 -20.85 10.73 39.90
C GLU A 44 -22.02 10.90 38.91
N PRO A 45 -22.20 12.10 38.33
CA PRO A 45 -23.29 12.34 37.40
C PRO A 45 -23.08 11.59 36.07
N VAL A 46 -24.10 10.85 35.66
CA VAL A 46 -24.19 10.15 34.38
C VAL A 46 -24.24 11.17 33.24
N SER A 47 -23.23 11.15 32.38
CA SER A 47 -23.17 12.06 31.24
C SER A 47 -24.12 11.65 30.11
N LEU A 48 -24.90 12.62 29.60
CA LEU A 48 -25.68 12.58 28.35
C LEU A 48 -25.08 13.57 27.33
N PHE A 49 -25.12 13.24 26.05
CA PHE A 49 -24.70 14.13 24.97
C PHE A 49 -25.80 15.14 24.62
N GLU A 50 -25.44 16.42 24.50
CA GLU A 50 -26.37 17.48 24.09
C GLU A 50 -26.92 17.26 22.66
N SER A 51 -26.08 16.74 21.77
CA SER A 51 -26.46 16.39 20.40
C SER A 51 -27.20 15.04 20.28
N GLY A 52 -27.32 14.28 21.36
CA GLY A 52 -28.01 12.99 21.37
C GLY A 52 -29.54 13.14 21.43
N CYS A 53 -30.24 12.04 21.13
CA CYS A 53 -31.69 12.00 20.98
C CYS A 53 -32.25 12.91 19.88
N THR A 54 -31.48 13.10 18.81
CA THR A 54 -31.86 13.93 17.65
C THR A 54 -31.91 13.10 16.37
N ALA A 55 -32.61 13.59 15.36
CA ALA A 55 -32.62 13.03 14.02
C ALA A 55 -32.83 14.14 12.97
N ASP A 56 -32.43 13.86 11.73
CA ASP A 56 -32.53 14.82 10.63
C ASP A 56 -33.97 15.34 10.47
N GLY A 57 -34.10 16.68 10.45
CA GLY A 57 -35.38 17.37 10.29
C GLY A 57 -36.19 17.57 11.57
N TRP A 58 -35.64 17.24 12.75
CA TRP A 58 -36.30 17.54 14.03
C TRP A 58 -35.87 18.90 14.57
N THR A 59 -36.82 19.64 15.14
CA THR A 59 -36.58 20.97 15.73
C THR A 59 -36.17 20.90 17.19
N ALA A 60 -36.39 19.77 17.86
CA ALA A 60 -36.06 19.55 19.26
C ALA A 60 -35.67 18.06 19.51
N PRO A 61 -34.78 17.77 20.46
CA PRO A 61 -34.45 16.41 20.86
C PRO A 61 -35.65 15.67 21.48
N SER A 62 -35.76 14.36 21.22
CA SER A 62 -36.74 13.49 21.88
C SER A 62 -36.17 12.09 22.06
N CYS A 63 -35.83 11.73 23.30
CA CYS A 63 -35.29 10.41 23.61
C CYS A 63 -36.38 9.33 23.54
N ILE A 64 -37.64 9.64 23.87
CA ILE A 64 -38.74 8.69 23.67
C ILE A 64 -38.85 8.26 22.21
N ARG A 65 -38.83 9.23 21.29
CA ARG A 65 -38.94 8.93 19.86
C ARG A 65 -37.67 8.30 19.28
N THR A 66 -36.50 8.72 19.75
CA THR A 66 -35.22 8.19 19.28
C THR A 66 -35.02 6.75 19.74
N CYS A 67 -35.18 6.48 21.04
CA CYS A 67 -34.85 5.19 21.63
C CYS A 67 -35.92 4.12 21.39
N SER A 68 -37.13 4.51 20.98
CA SER A 68 -38.21 3.58 20.60
C SER A 68 -38.02 2.94 19.22
N ASN A 69 -37.16 3.49 18.36
CA ASN A 69 -36.95 3.02 16.99
C ASN A 69 -35.47 2.79 16.70
N ALA A 70 -35.11 1.56 16.29
CA ALA A 70 -33.74 1.18 15.97
C ALA A 70 -33.10 2.12 14.94
N LYS A 71 -33.85 2.57 13.92
CA LYS A 71 -33.35 3.46 12.87
C LYS A 71 -32.82 4.80 13.43
N TYR A 72 -33.43 5.33 14.49
CA TYR A 72 -33.00 6.59 15.10
C TYR A 72 -32.01 6.36 16.23
N MET A 73 -32.18 5.29 17.02
CA MET A 73 -31.24 4.93 18.08
C MET A 73 -29.82 4.72 17.54
N PHE A 74 -29.68 3.99 16.43
CA PHE A 74 -28.39 3.64 15.85
C PHE A 74 -27.94 4.60 14.74
N SER A 75 -28.55 5.78 14.62
CA SER A 75 -28.16 6.73 13.57
C SER A 75 -26.87 7.50 13.86
N SER A 76 -26.53 7.67 15.14
CA SER A 76 -25.32 8.36 15.60
C SER A 76 -24.83 7.76 16.93
N PRO A 77 -23.52 7.87 17.25
CA PRO A 77 -22.99 7.37 18.51
C PRO A 77 -23.59 8.10 19.73
N GLU A 78 -23.97 9.37 19.60
CA GLU A 78 -24.58 10.16 20.67
C GLU A 78 -26.01 9.68 20.99
N ASN A 79 -26.77 9.24 19.98
CA ASN A 79 -28.08 8.63 20.18
C ASN A 79 -27.95 7.30 20.93
N VAL A 80 -27.04 6.42 20.50
CA VAL A 80 -26.75 5.17 21.22
C VAL A 80 -26.34 5.46 22.66
N TRP A 81 -25.42 6.42 22.86
CA TRP A 81 -24.93 6.81 24.17
C TRP A 81 -26.06 7.22 25.11
N ASN A 82 -26.94 8.14 24.70
CA ASN A 82 -28.03 8.63 25.53
C ASN A 82 -29.07 7.53 25.80
N CYS A 83 -29.48 6.79 24.76
CA CYS A 83 -30.46 5.73 24.91
C CYS A 83 -29.97 4.62 25.86
N VAL A 84 -28.71 4.20 25.74
CA VAL A 84 -28.12 3.19 26.61
C VAL A 84 -27.97 3.73 28.04
N ALA A 85 -27.52 4.98 28.21
CA ALA A 85 -27.39 5.59 29.52
C ALA A 85 -28.71 5.59 30.30
N LEU A 86 -29.75 6.10 29.66
CA LEU A 86 -31.08 6.20 30.23
C LEU A 86 -31.66 4.83 30.53
N ALA A 87 -31.49 3.85 29.62
CA ALA A 87 -32.01 2.50 29.83
C ALA A 87 -31.38 1.79 31.03
N VAL A 88 -30.07 1.97 31.25
CA VAL A 88 -29.38 1.38 32.41
C VAL A 88 -29.82 2.05 33.71
N VAL A 89 -29.93 3.38 33.75
CA VAL A 89 -30.45 4.10 34.93
C VAL A 89 -31.88 3.66 35.23
N THR A 90 -32.74 3.58 34.21
CA THR A 90 -34.12 3.10 34.34
C THR A 90 -34.17 1.70 34.94
N MET A 91 -33.36 0.76 34.44
CA MET A 91 -33.33 -0.63 34.93
C MET A 91 -32.92 -0.74 36.41
N GLU A 92 -32.07 0.16 36.89
CA GLU A 92 -31.60 0.20 38.28
C GLU A 92 -32.58 0.91 39.22
N VAL A 93 -33.29 1.94 38.73
CA VAL A 93 -34.17 2.81 39.54
C VAL A 93 -35.60 2.29 39.62
N VAL A 94 -36.20 1.83 38.50
CA VAL A 94 -37.62 1.41 38.46
C VAL A 94 -37.97 0.29 39.45
N PRO A 95 -37.12 -0.70 39.73
CA PRO A 95 -37.38 -1.70 40.77
C PRO A 95 -37.47 -1.13 42.20
N GLY A 96 -37.10 0.14 42.42
CA GLY A 96 -37.16 0.82 43.72
C GLY A 96 -35.90 0.67 44.58
N ASN A 97 -34.85 0.03 44.06
CA ASN A 97 -33.60 -0.21 44.80
C ASN A 97 -32.65 0.99 44.82
N LYS A 98 -32.80 1.91 43.84
CA LYS A 98 -32.00 3.12 43.69
C LYS A 98 -32.89 4.30 43.37
N SER A 99 -32.35 5.50 43.57
CA SER A 99 -33.05 6.77 43.41
C SER A 99 -32.36 7.69 42.41
N VAL A 100 -33.14 8.56 41.78
CA VAL A 100 -32.66 9.62 40.89
C VAL A 100 -33.03 10.97 41.48
N ASP A 101 -32.15 11.97 41.33
CA ASP A 101 -32.45 13.34 41.75
C ASP A 101 -33.64 13.89 40.95
N PRO A 102 -34.78 14.21 41.60
CA PRO A 102 -36.00 14.60 40.91
C PRO A 102 -35.90 15.98 40.26
N VAL A 103 -35.08 16.89 40.79
CA VAL A 103 -34.91 18.24 40.23
C VAL A 103 -34.09 18.15 38.95
N ASN A 104 -32.97 17.44 39.02
CA ASN A 104 -32.12 17.21 37.87
C ASN A 104 -32.80 16.35 36.78
N PHE A 105 -33.58 15.33 37.16
CA PHE A 105 -34.37 14.56 36.20
C PHE A 105 -35.41 15.42 35.47
N LYS A 106 -36.07 16.34 36.18
CA LYS A 106 -37.05 17.25 35.58
C LYS A 106 -36.40 18.15 34.52
N GLU A 107 -35.23 18.71 34.83
CA GLU A 107 -34.45 19.52 33.89
C GLU A 107 -34.05 18.71 32.64
N MET A 108 -33.54 17.49 32.82
CA MET A 108 -33.21 16.62 31.69
C MET A 108 -34.45 16.19 30.88
N ASN A 109 -35.60 16.00 31.53
CA ASN A 109 -36.85 15.70 30.85
C ASN A 109 -37.35 16.88 30.01
N GLU A 110 -37.19 18.11 30.48
CA GLU A 110 -37.51 19.32 29.71
C GLU A 110 -36.58 19.49 28.51
N GLN A 111 -35.30 19.10 28.64
CA GLN A 111 -34.30 19.22 27.58
C GLN A 111 -34.39 18.11 26.52
N PHE A 112 -34.58 16.85 26.93
CA PHE A 112 -34.46 15.68 26.06
C PHE A 112 -35.75 14.93 25.79
N ASP A 113 -36.87 15.35 26.41
CA ASP A 113 -38.16 14.64 26.37
C ASP A 113 -38.01 13.14 26.72
N LEU A 114 -37.94 12.88 28.03
CA LEU A 114 -37.77 11.54 28.60
C LEU A 114 -39.12 10.85 28.88
N GLY A 115 -40.25 11.42 28.42
CA GLY A 115 -41.58 10.86 28.61
C GLY A 115 -42.17 11.05 30.02
N GLY A 116 -41.61 11.97 30.80
CA GLY A 116 -42.13 12.38 32.11
C GLY A 116 -41.81 11.44 33.27
N SER A 117 -41.41 10.18 33.01
CA SER A 117 -40.99 9.21 34.04
C SER A 117 -40.05 8.15 33.49
N LEU A 118 -39.19 7.58 34.35
CA LEU A 118 -38.32 6.47 33.96
C LEU A 118 -39.11 5.19 33.64
N GLU A 119 -40.28 4.99 34.23
CA GLU A 119 -41.18 3.87 33.93
C GLU A 119 -41.72 3.91 32.49
N ALA A 120 -42.00 5.11 31.97
CA ALA A 120 -42.37 5.28 30.57
C ALA A 120 -41.20 4.92 29.64
N PHE A 121 -39.97 5.25 30.07
CA PHE A 121 -38.75 4.91 29.34
C PHE A 121 -38.45 3.40 29.33
N ASP A 122 -38.75 2.68 30.42
CA ASP A 122 -38.50 1.22 30.52
C ASP A 122 -39.25 0.43 29.44
N LYS A 123 -40.50 0.85 29.17
CA LYS A 123 -41.37 0.28 28.13
C LYS A 123 -40.82 0.39 26.72
N LEU A 124 -39.78 1.21 26.51
CA LEU A 124 -39.15 1.29 25.22
C LEU A 124 -38.33 0.04 24.91
N HIS A 125 -37.92 -0.78 25.88
CA HIS A 125 -37.11 -2.00 25.64
C HIS A 125 -35.78 -1.74 24.90
N VAL A 126 -35.10 -0.65 25.25
CA VAL A 126 -33.83 -0.23 24.61
C VAL A 126 -32.74 -1.31 24.72
N LEU A 127 -32.56 -1.92 25.89
CA LEU A 127 -31.54 -2.95 26.10
C LEU A 127 -31.82 -4.23 25.30
N MET A 128 -33.08 -4.57 25.06
CA MET A 128 -33.44 -5.67 24.16
C MET A 128 -33.04 -5.38 22.71
N ARG A 129 -33.26 -4.14 22.22
CA ARG A 129 -32.80 -3.75 20.86
C ARG A 129 -31.29 -3.77 20.75
N LEU A 130 -30.60 -3.23 21.76
CA LEU A 130 -29.14 -3.27 21.84
C LEU A 130 -28.64 -4.71 21.75
N GLN A 131 -29.16 -5.59 22.60
CA GLN A 131 -28.83 -7.01 22.63
C GLN A 131 -29.02 -7.71 21.27
N ARG A 132 -30.15 -7.47 20.60
CA ARG A 132 -30.41 -8.03 19.26
C ARG A 132 -29.41 -7.52 18.21
N CYS A 133 -29.13 -6.23 18.21
CA CYS A 133 -28.14 -5.61 17.32
C CYS A 133 -26.74 -6.21 17.53
N PHE A 134 -26.30 -6.42 18.79
CA PHE A 134 -25.06 -7.12 19.11
C PHE A 134 -25.05 -8.56 18.59
N TRP A 135 -26.13 -9.31 18.84
CA TRP A 135 -26.21 -10.70 18.40
C TRP A 135 -26.17 -10.82 16.87
N GLN A 136 -27.02 -10.07 16.16
CA GLN A 136 -27.06 -10.12 14.70
C GLN A 136 -25.70 -9.71 14.10
N SER A 137 -25.10 -8.65 14.62
CA SER A 137 -23.82 -8.12 14.13
C SER A 137 -22.65 -9.11 14.21
N CYS A 138 -22.59 -10.02 15.18
CA CYS A 138 -21.55 -11.06 15.25
C CYS A 138 -21.97 -12.39 14.61
N SER A 139 -23.27 -12.66 14.48
CA SER A 139 -23.77 -13.93 13.96
C SER A 139 -23.67 -14.02 12.44
N GLU A 140 -23.69 -12.88 11.75
CA GLU A 140 -23.46 -12.81 10.33
C GLU A 140 -21.97 -12.99 10.03
N SER A 141 -21.64 -14.02 9.24
CA SER A 141 -20.27 -14.45 8.93
C SER A 141 -19.38 -13.38 8.29
N LYS A 142 -19.95 -12.25 7.86
CA LYS A 142 -19.22 -11.12 7.26
C LYS A 142 -18.41 -10.30 8.27
N HIS A 143 -18.69 -10.44 9.57
CA HIS A 143 -18.13 -9.56 10.61
C HIS A 143 -17.23 -10.28 11.62
N GLY A 144 -17.17 -11.61 11.56
CA GLY A 144 -16.46 -12.47 12.51
C GLY A 144 -17.38 -13.53 13.09
N ASN A 145 -17.03 -14.00 14.29
CA ASN A 145 -17.82 -14.99 15.03
C ASN A 145 -18.28 -14.41 16.37
N CYS A 146 -19.47 -14.79 16.82
CA CYS A 146 -19.89 -14.49 18.18
C CYS A 146 -19.05 -15.28 19.18
N THR A 147 -18.63 -14.60 20.26
CA THR A 147 -18.06 -15.28 21.43
C THR A 147 -19.11 -16.18 22.08
N SER A 148 -18.68 -17.37 22.54
CA SER A 148 -19.54 -18.29 23.31
C SER A 148 -20.16 -17.63 24.55
N GLU A 149 -19.50 -16.62 25.14
CA GLU A 149 -20.02 -15.89 26.30
C GLU A 149 -21.27 -15.05 25.97
N LEU A 150 -21.55 -14.78 24.69
CA LEU A 150 -22.75 -14.04 24.26
C LEU A 150 -23.95 -14.98 24.02
N GLU A 151 -23.74 -16.30 23.92
CA GLU A 151 -24.83 -17.26 23.66
C GLU A 151 -25.91 -17.24 24.74
N ASP A 152 -25.51 -17.04 25.99
CA ASP A 152 -26.43 -16.90 27.13
C ASP A 152 -27.41 -15.73 26.93
N PHE A 153 -27.00 -14.71 26.17
CA PHE A 153 -27.79 -13.54 25.84
C PHE A 153 -28.48 -13.66 24.47
N ARG A 154 -28.53 -14.84 23.85
CA ARG A 154 -29.31 -15.01 22.61
C ARG A 154 -30.81 -14.97 22.88
N CYS A 155 -31.26 -15.69 23.90
CA CYS A 155 -32.67 -15.87 24.21
C CYS A 155 -33.06 -15.29 25.58
N ASN A 156 -32.11 -15.06 26.48
CA ASN A 156 -32.39 -14.50 27.80
C ASN A 156 -32.29 -12.97 27.74
N PRO A 157 -33.35 -12.21 28.08
CA PRO A 157 -33.29 -10.76 28.06
C PRO A 157 -32.28 -10.23 29.09
N VAL A 158 -31.68 -9.08 28.78
CA VAL A 158 -30.88 -8.33 29.76
C VAL A 158 -31.81 -7.84 30.89
N SER A 159 -31.39 -8.09 32.13
CA SER A 159 -32.11 -7.81 33.37
C SER A 159 -31.14 -7.35 34.45
N LEU A 160 -31.66 -6.86 35.57
CA LEU A 160 -30.85 -6.40 36.71
C LEU A 160 -29.84 -7.47 37.20
N GLY A 161 -30.23 -8.74 37.15
CA GLY A 161 -29.39 -9.85 37.62
C GLY A 161 -28.21 -10.20 36.71
N ASN A 162 -28.27 -9.86 35.42
CA ASN A 162 -27.26 -10.28 34.43
C ASN A 162 -26.62 -9.10 33.65
N ILE A 163 -27.05 -7.86 33.88
CA ILE A 163 -26.54 -6.69 33.14
C ILE A 163 -25.03 -6.46 33.34
N LYS A 164 -24.49 -6.79 34.51
CA LYS A 164 -23.05 -6.74 34.79
C LYS A 164 -22.28 -7.74 33.94
N ASP A 165 -22.81 -8.96 33.80
CA ASP A 165 -22.23 -9.99 32.94
C ASP A 165 -22.33 -9.59 31.48
N PHE A 166 -23.49 -9.08 31.03
CA PHE A 166 -23.65 -8.55 29.67
C PHE A 166 -22.62 -7.46 29.37
N SER A 167 -22.48 -6.48 30.27
CA SER A 167 -21.49 -5.40 30.16
C SER A 167 -20.06 -5.92 30.09
N ARG A 168 -19.72 -6.97 30.85
CA ARG A 168 -18.39 -7.58 30.82
C ARG A 168 -18.13 -8.24 29.46
N VAL A 169 -19.10 -9.02 28.97
CA VAL A 169 -18.98 -9.74 27.70
C VAL A 169 -18.82 -8.78 26.53
N ILE A 170 -19.67 -7.76 26.42
CA ILE A 170 -19.57 -6.79 25.31
C ILE A 170 -18.27 -5.99 25.34
N ASN A 171 -17.77 -5.62 26.53
CA ASN A 171 -16.57 -4.79 26.65
C ASN A 171 -15.26 -5.57 26.41
N HIS A 172 -15.21 -6.86 26.76
CA HIS A 172 -13.95 -7.62 26.78
C HIS A 172 -13.90 -8.82 25.83
N ALA A 173 -15.00 -9.54 25.65
CA ALA A 173 -15.01 -10.79 24.88
C ALA A 173 -15.51 -10.59 23.45
N TYR A 174 -16.45 -9.67 23.24
CA TYR A 174 -17.13 -9.50 21.95
C TYR A 174 -16.18 -9.22 20.78
N CYS A 175 -15.22 -8.30 20.94
CA CYS A 175 -14.28 -7.93 19.89
C CYS A 175 -13.06 -8.86 19.75
N ARG A 176 -13.00 -9.97 20.49
CA ARG A 176 -11.83 -10.87 20.48
C ARG A 176 -11.68 -11.60 19.14
N ASP A 177 -12.81 -12.02 18.58
CA ASP A 177 -12.90 -12.79 17.34
C ASP A 177 -13.41 -11.93 16.17
N ALA A 178 -13.17 -10.62 16.25
CA ALA A 178 -13.48 -9.69 15.16
C ALA A 178 -12.63 -10.02 13.93
N ASP A 179 -13.27 -10.14 12.78
CA ASP A 179 -12.57 -10.44 11.54
C ASP A 179 -11.65 -9.27 11.16
N LEU A 180 -10.40 -9.59 10.83
CA LEU A 180 -9.44 -8.64 10.29
C LEU A 180 -9.82 -8.19 8.88
N GLY A 181 -10.69 -8.95 8.19
CA GLY A 181 -11.35 -8.54 6.95
C GLY A 181 -10.36 -8.08 5.88
N VAL A 182 -9.42 -8.96 5.50
CA VAL A 182 -8.42 -8.67 4.47
C VAL A 182 -9.11 -8.65 3.10
N ASP A 183 -9.08 -7.49 2.44
CA ASP A 183 -9.66 -7.35 1.11
C ASP A 183 -8.76 -8.06 0.08
N SER A 184 -9.35 -9.00 -0.64
CA SER A 184 -8.69 -9.82 -1.65
C SER A 184 -8.12 -9.00 -2.81
N ASP A 185 -8.65 -7.81 -3.07
CA ASP A 185 -8.20 -6.93 -4.15
C ASP A 185 -7.03 -6.04 -3.73
N ILE A 186 -6.78 -5.90 -2.43
CA ILE A 186 -5.64 -5.14 -1.89
C ILE A 186 -4.49 -6.08 -1.49
N ALA A 187 -4.84 -7.18 -0.81
CA ALA A 187 -3.91 -8.03 -0.10
C ALA A 187 -4.10 -9.52 -0.39
N GLY A 188 -4.70 -9.83 -1.55
CA GLY A 188 -4.93 -11.20 -1.97
C GLY A 188 -3.69 -11.95 -2.46
N PRO A 189 -3.80 -13.29 -2.63
CA PRO A 189 -2.67 -14.15 -2.97
C PRO A 189 -1.96 -13.72 -4.25
N GLY A 190 -2.70 -13.41 -5.31
CA GLY A 190 -2.09 -13.04 -6.59
C GLY A 190 -1.23 -11.79 -6.51
N ILE A 191 -1.62 -10.79 -5.70
CA ILE A 191 -0.85 -9.55 -5.54
C ILE A 191 0.48 -9.85 -4.83
N LEU A 192 0.43 -10.64 -3.75
CA LEU A 192 1.64 -11.03 -3.02
C LEU A 192 2.58 -11.88 -3.89
N VAL A 193 2.02 -12.86 -4.62
CA VAL A 193 2.81 -13.69 -5.54
C VAL A 193 3.39 -12.85 -6.68
N ALA A 194 2.65 -11.88 -7.21
CA ALA A 194 3.14 -10.93 -8.22
C ALA A 194 4.39 -10.18 -7.69
N TYR A 195 4.36 -9.68 -6.45
CA TYR A 195 5.54 -9.06 -5.83
C TYR A 195 6.69 -10.05 -5.59
N MET A 196 6.41 -11.30 -5.23
CA MET A 196 7.45 -12.33 -5.12
C MET A 196 8.15 -12.58 -6.46
N VAL A 197 7.36 -12.73 -7.55
CA VAL A 197 7.89 -12.89 -8.91
C VAL A 197 8.70 -11.66 -9.32
N GLN A 198 8.16 -10.46 -9.07
CA GLN A 198 8.84 -9.19 -9.34
C GLN A 198 10.22 -9.11 -8.68
N ILE A 199 10.30 -9.41 -7.38
CA ILE A 199 11.54 -9.34 -6.62
C ILE A 199 12.52 -10.43 -7.06
N ALA A 200 12.02 -11.66 -7.27
CA ALA A 200 12.85 -12.77 -7.73
C ALA A 200 13.49 -12.45 -9.10
N LEU A 201 12.71 -11.92 -10.04
CA LEU A 201 13.21 -11.47 -11.34
C LEU A 201 14.22 -10.34 -11.18
N ALA A 202 13.95 -9.35 -10.34
CA ALA A 202 14.89 -8.25 -10.09
C ALA A 202 16.24 -8.77 -9.57
N LEU A 203 16.24 -9.71 -8.63
CA LEU A 203 17.44 -10.31 -8.06
C LEU A 203 18.21 -11.16 -9.09
N ILE A 204 17.53 -11.98 -9.87
CA ILE A 204 18.13 -12.79 -10.93
C ILE A 204 18.79 -11.87 -11.97
N MET A 205 18.04 -10.87 -12.46
CA MET A 205 18.53 -9.95 -13.47
C MET A 205 19.69 -9.09 -12.97
N ALA A 206 19.65 -8.64 -11.71
CA ALA A 206 20.79 -7.96 -11.09
C ALA A 206 22.00 -8.90 -10.96
N GLY A 207 21.80 -10.16 -10.53
CA GLY A 207 22.88 -11.15 -10.44
C GLY A 207 23.57 -11.37 -11.79
N LEU A 208 22.79 -11.62 -12.85
CA LEU A 208 23.29 -11.75 -14.22
C LEU A 208 23.99 -10.48 -14.70
N PHE A 209 23.44 -9.30 -14.37
CA PHE A 209 24.02 -8.03 -14.78
C PHE A 209 25.36 -7.78 -14.08
N TRP A 210 25.49 -8.09 -12.79
CA TRP A 210 26.76 -7.95 -12.08
C TRP A 210 27.80 -9.01 -12.46
N ALA A 211 27.36 -10.21 -12.86
CA ALA A 211 28.25 -11.25 -13.36
C ALA A 211 28.87 -10.86 -14.72
N THR A 212 28.10 -10.18 -15.57
CA THR A 212 28.51 -9.79 -16.94
C THR A 212 29.16 -8.41 -17.00
N TYR A 213 28.64 -7.44 -16.23
CA TYR A 213 29.17 -6.08 -16.18
C TYR A 213 30.43 -6.02 -15.29
N GLN A 214 31.29 -5.03 -15.49
CA GLN A 214 32.68 -5.00 -15.04
C GLN A 214 33.05 -4.76 -13.54
N PRO A 215 32.18 -4.71 -12.50
CA PRO A 215 32.66 -4.46 -11.13
C PRO A 215 33.67 -5.51 -10.63
N TRP A 216 33.54 -6.77 -11.06
CA TRP A 216 34.47 -7.83 -10.66
C TRP A 216 35.88 -7.63 -11.23
N LYS A 217 36.02 -7.01 -12.41
CA LYS A 217 37.34 -6.68 -12.98
C LYS A 217 38.06 -5.61 -12.17
N ARG A 218 37.33 -4.60 -11.65
CA ARG A 218 37.88 -3.55 -10.76
C ARG A 218 38.19 -4.06 -9.35
N LEU A 219 37.34 -4.93 -8.80
CA LEU A 219 37.60 -5.56 -7.50
C LEU A 219 38.75 -6.58 -7.58
N LYS A 220 38.85 -7.38 -8.65
CA LYS A 220 40.01 -8.25 -8.92
C LYS A 220 41.30 -7.46 -9.14
N THR A 221 41.25 -6.26 -9.72
CA THR A 221 42.46 -5.40 -9.83
C THR A 221 42.80 -4.69 -8.52
N ALA A 222 41.82 -4.37 -7.68
CA ALA A 222 42.04 -3.76 -6.36
C ALA A 222 42.53 -4.78 -5.30
N ILE A 223 42.08 -6.04 -5.38
CA ILE A 223 42.48 -7.14 -4.48
C ILE A 223 43.62 -7.98 -5.09
N GLY A 224 43.94 -7.79 -6.38
CA GLY A 224 45.04 -8.47 -7.08
C GLY A 224 46.45 -8.31 -6.47
N PRO A 225 46.77 -7.25 -5.72
CA PRO A 225 48.02 -7.20 -4.95
C PRO A 225 48.04 -8.16 -3.76
N PHE A 226 46.88 -8.59 -3.26
CA PHE A 226 46.72 -9.45 -2.08
C PHE A 226 46.69 -10.94 -2.43
N PHE A 227 46.23 -11.31 -3.62
CA PHE A 227 46.26 -12.68 -4.13
C PHE A 227 47.16 -12.73 -5.37
N GLY A 228 48.41 -13.15 -5.14
CA GLY A 228 49.45 -13.20 -6.15
C GLY A 228 49.05 -13.99 -7.40
N ALA A 229 49.42 -13.41 -8.54
CA ALA A 229 49.65 -14.03 -9.84
C ALA A 229 48.87 -15.33 -10.14
N SER A 230 47.76 -15.21 -10.87
CA SER A 230 47.33 -16.30 -11.76
C SER A 230 46.68 -15.79 -13.04
N GLY A 231 47.30 -16.14 -14.16
CA GLY A 231 46.66 -16.39 -15.46
C GLY A 231 46.03 -15.20 -16.18
N ARG A 232 46.81 -14.54 -17.05
CA ARG A 232 46.31 -13.64 -18.09
C ARG A 232 45.73 -14.49 -19.24
N ALA A 233 44.52 -15.02 -19.07
CA ALA A 233 43.76 -15.61 -20.17
C ALA A 233 42.92 -14.52 -20.85
N SER A 234 43.24 -14.22 -22.11
CA SER A 234 42.40 -13.40 -22.99
C SER A 234 41.10 -14.16 -23.29
N MET A 235 40.02 -13.79 -22.61
CA MET A 235 38.66 -14.26 -22.94
C MET A 235 38.13 -13.53 -24.18
N PRO A 236 37.37 -14.21 -25.06
CA PRO A 236 36.79 -13.61 -26.25
C PRO A 236 35.70 -12.57 -25.91
N GLU A 237 35.24 -11.91 -26.96
CA GLU A 237 34.41 -10.71 -27.03
C GLU A 237 33.06 -10.77 -26.26
N THR A 238 33.06 -10.49 -24.95
CA THR A 238 31.86 -10.37 -24.07
C THR A 238 30.95 -9.15 -24.38
N ARG A 239 31.01 -8.57 -25.58
CA ARG A 239 30.39 -7.27 -25.88
C ARG A 239 28.97 -7.38 -26.45
N THR A 240 28.63 -8.50 -27.08
CA THR A 240 27.29 -8.80 -27.61
C THR A 240 26.34 -9.21 -26.50
N GLU A 241 26.70 -10.19 -25.65
CA GLU A 241 25.87 -10.65 -24.51
C GLU A 241 25.44 -9.51 -23.56
N ALA A 242 26.35 -8.55 -23.33
CA ALA A 242 26.10 -7.39 -22.48
C ALA A 242 25.09 -6.37 -23.06
N ASN A 243 24.77 -6.41 -24.35
CA ASN A 243 23.73 -5.53 -24.95
C ASN A 243 22.32 -6.14 -24.87
N HIS A 244 22.21 -7.43 -24.57
CA HIS A 244 20.93 -8.14 -24.65
C HIS A 244 20.27 -8.34 -23.30
N LEU A 245 21.07 -8.68 -22.28
CA LEU A 245 20.64 -8.65 -20.88
C LEU A 245 20.02 -7.29 -20.51
N THR A 246 20.44 -6.25 -21.20
CA THR A 246 20.03 -4.88 -20.92
C THR A 246 18.68 -4.50 -21.50
N LEU A 247 18.25 -5.15 -22.58
CA LEU A 247 16.90 -5.03 -23.11
C LEU A 247 15.89 -5.62 -22.12
N VAL A 248 16.18 -6.81 -21.61
CA VAL A 248 15.33 -7.51 -20.63
C VAL A 248 15.25 -6.76 -19.30
N VAL A 249 16.37 -6.20 -18.82
CA VAL A 249 16.36 -5.31 -17.65
C VAL A 249 15.47 -4.10 -17.89
N SER A 250 15.49 -3.52 -19.10
CA SER A 250 14.61 -2.40 -19.46
C SER A 250 13.14 -2.79 -19.41
N GLU A 251 12.77 -3.91 -20.06
CA GLU A 251 11.38 -4.41 -20.08
C GLU A 251 10.86 -4.77 -18.68
N LEU A 252 11.70 -5.41 -17.86
CA LEU A 252 11.37 -5.71 -16.46
C LEU A 252 11.11 -4.43 -15.66
N GLN A 253 11.95 -3.40 -15.83
CA GLN A 253 11.74 -2.13 -15.14
C GLN A 253 10.49 -1.39 -15.61
N ASP A 254 10.18 -1.44 -16.90
CA ASP A 254 8.96 -0.83 -17.43
C ASP A 254 7.72 -1.51 -16.82
N ALA A 255 7.72 -2.84 -16.70
CA ALA A 255 6.68 -3.60 -16.01
C ALA A 255 6.61 -3.29 -14.50
N GLN A 256 7.75 -3.20 -13.80
CA GLN A 256 7.82 -2.84 -12.38
C GLN A 256 7.21 -1.47 -12.09
N ILE A 257 7.56 -0.47 -12.90
CA ILE A 257 7.03 0.89 -12.76
C ILE A 257 5.54 0.91 -13.04
N ALA A 258 5.08 0.27 -14.12
CA ALA A 258 3.65 0.21 -14.42
C ALA A 258 2.87 -0.43 -13.26
N PHE A 259 3.35 -1.56 -12.74
CA PHE A 259 2.71 -2.24 -11.62
C PHE A 259 2.68 -1.39 -10.33
N ALA A 260 3.82 -0.80 -9.95
CA ALA A 260 3.90 0.07 -8.77
C ALA A 260 3.05 1.33 -8.90
N LEU A 261 2.96 1.89 -10.12
CA LEU A 261 2.09 3.03 -10.42
C LEU A 261 0.63 2.65 -10.27
N THR A 262 0.20 1.51 -10.81
CA THR A 262 -1.17 1.00 -10.66
C THR A 262 -1.53 0.82 -9.19
N VAL A 263 -0.68 0.16 -8.40
CA VAL A 263 -0.91 -0.01 -6.96
C VAL A 263 -0.96 1.34 -6.24
N GLY A 264 -0.08 2.28 -6.57
CA GLY A 264 -0.10 3.63 -6.00
C GLY A 264 -1.36 4.42 -6.34
N VAL A 265 -1.85 4.32 -7.58
CA VAL A 265 -3.10 4.98 -8.01
C VAL A 265 -4.30 4.37 -7.30
N VAL A 266 -4.39 3.04 -7.23
CA VAL A 266 -5.46 2.34 -6.50
C VAL A 266 -5.43 2.69 -5.02
N PHE A 267 -4.24 2.75 -4.40
CA PHE A 267 -4.08 3.21 -3.02
C PHE A 267 -4.66 4.63 -2.83
N CYS A 268 -4.30 5.57 -3.70
CA CYS A 268 -4.81 6.94 -3.59
C CYS A 268 -6.32 7.02 -3.85
N LEU A 269 -6.84 6.27 -4.81
CA LEU A 269 -8.28 6.25 -5.08
C LEU A 269 -9.06 5.68 -3.88
N ALA A 270 -8.60 4.58 -3.31
CA ALA A 270 -9.22 3.92 -2.17
C ALA A 270 -9.12 4.76 -0.89
N PHE A 271 -7.95 5.32 -0.59
CA PHE A 271 -7.66 5.90 0.72
C PHE A 271 -7.52 7.44 0.74
N LEU A 272 -7.68 8.15 -0.38
CA LEU A 272 -7.65 9.63 -0.41
C LEU A 272 -8.84 10.24 -1.15
N ALA A 273 -9.22 9.68 -2.30
CA ALA A 273 -10.18 10.32 -3.20
C ALA A 273 -11.65 10.16 -2.75
N GLY A 274 -11.90 9.48 -1.63
CA GLY A 274 -13.26 9.10 -1.23
C GLY A 274 -13.94 8.24 -2.29
N SER A 275 -13.16 7.49 -3.08
CA SER A 275 -13.70 6.56 -4.05
C SER A 275 -13.92 5.21 -3.41
N ARG A 276 -14.96 4.50 -3.85
CA ARG A 276 -15.33 3.17 -3.34
C ARG A 276 -14.47 2.04 -3.93
N LEU A 277 -13.51 2.37 -4.79
CA LEU A 277 -12.72 1.39 -5.54
C LEU A 277 -11.81 0.61 -4.56
N GLY A 278 -11.94 -0.71 -4.53
CA GLY A 278 -11.12 -1.58 -3.69
C GLY A 278 -11.48 -1.59 -2.20
N LEU A 279 -12.66 -1.07 -1.81
CA LEU A 279 -13.17 -1.10 -0.43
C LEU A 279 -14.45 -1.93 -0.29
N GLY A 280 -14.79 -2.72 -1.32
CA GLY A 280 -16.07 -3.44 -1.41
C GLY A 280 -16.25 -4.54 -0.37
N ASN A 281 -15.16 -5.15 0.10
CA ASN A 281 -15.22 -6.21 1.13
C ASN A 281 -14.83 -5.71 2.53
N ILE A 282 -14.73 -4.40 2.73
CA ILE A 282 -14.42 -3.84 4.05
C ILE A 282 -15.67 -3.89 4.94
N SER A 283 -15.55 -4.66 6.02
CA SER A 283 -16.63 -4.92 6.97
C SER A 283 -16.46 -4.21 8.32
N SER A 284 -15.27 -3.67 8.60
CA SER A 284 -14.97 -3.02 9.88
C SER A 284 -13.90 -1.92 9.76
N VAL A 285 -13.85 -1.05 10.77
CA VAL A 285 -12.79 -0.05 10.92
C VAL A 285 -11.42 -0.70 11.06
N LEU A 286 -11.35 -1.85 11.75
CA LEU A 286 -10.14 -2.65 11.88
C LEU A 286 -9.67 -3.17 10.52
N SER A 287 -10.60 -3.71 9.72
CA SER A 287 -10.33 -4.15 8.35
C SER A 287 -9.82 -3.01 7.47
N TYR A 288 -10.43 -1.82 7.53
CA TYR A 288 -9.95 -0.65 6.81
C TYR A 288 -8.50 -0.29 7.16
N PHE A 289 -8.17 -0.27 8.46
CA PHE A 289 -6.81 0.00 8.94
C PHE A 289 -5.79 -1.04 8.42
N VAL A 290 -6.10 -2.33 8.56
CA VAL A 290 -5.20 -3.42 8.15
C VAL A 290 -4.93 -3.38 6.65
N ASN A 291 -5.97 -3.18 5.84
CA ASN A 291 -5.83 -3.08 4.39
C ASN A 291 -5.03 -1.85 3.96
N HIS A 292 -5.26 -0.69 4.58
CA HIS A 292 -4.45 0.50 4.36
C HIS A 292 -2.96 0.23 4.62
N ASP A 293 -2.66 -0.43 5.75
CA ASP A 293 -1.28 -0.73 6.15
C ASP A 293 -0.59 -1.75 5.23
N ILE A 294 -1.32 -2.77 4.77
CA ILE A 294 -0.83 -3.73 3.78
C ILE A 294 -0.56 -3.02 2.45
N ALA A 295 -1.51 -2.24 1.94
CA ALA A 295 -1.39 -1.54 0.68
C ALA A 295 -0.19 -0.57 0.66
N PHE A 296 0.03 0.15 1.77
CA PHE A 296 1.22 0.99 1.93
C PHE A 296 2.51 0.16 1.92
N GLY A 297 2.55 -0.98 2.63
CA GLY A 297 3.69 -1.90 2.60
C GLY A 297 4.04 -2.35 1.18
N LEU A 298 3.04 -2.78 0.40
CA LEU A 298 3.20 -3.20 -1.00
C LEU A 298 3.71 -2.07 -1.90
N LEU A 299 3.25 -0.84 -1.69
CA LEU A 299 3.75 0.34 -2.39
C LEU A 299 5.24 0.58 -2.10
N VAL A 300 5.68 0.42 -0.85
CA VAL A 300 7.10 0.51 -0.47
C VAL A 300 7.92 -0.62 -1.10
N VAL A 301 7.41 -1.86 -1.11
CA VAL A 301 8.05 -3.00 -1.77
C VAL A 301 8.26 -2.74 -3.28
N GLY A 302 7.20 -2.30 -3.97
CA GLY A 302 7.24 -2.00 -5.40
C GLY A 302 8.26 -0.90 -5.71
N THR A 303 8.19 0.22 -5.01
CA THR A 303 9.13 1.33 -5.20
C THR A 303 10.58 0.93 -4.87
N CYS A 304 10.81 0.16 -3.82
CA CYS A 304 12.14 -0.35 -3.48
C CYS A 304 12.75 -1.20 -4.61
N SER A 305 11.97 -2.09 -5.22
CA SER A 305 12.45 -2.93 -6.33
C SER A 305 12.83 -2.13 -7.58
N ILE A 306 12.12 -1.02 -7.86
CA ILE A 306 12.43 -0.10 -8.97
C ILE A 306 13.78 0.59 -8.70
N ALA A 307 13.97 1.12 -7.49
CA ALA A 307 15.22 1.78 -7.10
C ALA A 307 16.43 0.82 -7.17
N PHE A 308 16.22 -0.45 -6.81
CA PHE A 308 17.28 -1.48 -6.86
C PHE A 308 17.79 -1.75 -8.26
N LEU A 309 16.90 -1.90 -9.24
CA LEU A 309 17.30 -2.26 -10.60
C LEU A 309 17.74 -1.05 -11.45
N HIS A 310 17.47 0.17 -10.98
CA HIS A 310 17.75 1.42 -11.70
C HIS A 310 19.22 1.59 -12.12
N PRO A 311 20.22 1.34 -11.26
CA PRO A 311 21.64 1.50 -11.62
C PRO A 311 22.07 0.57 -12.77
N SER A 312 21.42 -0.59 -12.91
CA SER A 312 21.64 -1.48 -14.05
C SER A 312 21.20 -0.83 -15.35
N ARG A 313 20.00 -0.22 -15.40
CA ARG A 313 19.49 0.49 -16.59
C ARG A 313 20.29 1.73 -16.95
N GLN A 314 20.75 2.50 -15.97
CA GLN A 314 21.55 3.72 -16.22
C GLN A 314 22.82 3.46 -17.02
N ARG A 315 23.43 2.29 -16.80
CA ARG A 315 24.67 1.83 -17.44
C ARG A 315 24.46 1.38 -18.89
N VAL A 316 23.19 1.26 -19.30
CA VAL A 316 22.76 0.75 -20.61
C VAL A 316 22.29 1.87 -21.51
N GLY A 317 21.38 2.72 -21.00
CA GLY A 317 20.67 3.69 -21.84
C GLY A 317 21.56 4.83 -22.32
N LYS A 318 22.13 4.74 -23.52
CA LYS A 318 22.92 5.85 -24.11
C LYS A 318 22.07 6.97 -24.73
N HIS A 319 20.78 6.73 -25.00
CA HIS A 319 19.91 7.72 -25.64
C HIS A 319 19.12 8.56 -24.62
N VAL A 320 19.37 9.87 -24.63
CA VAL A 320 18.81 10.88 -23.71
C VAL A 320 17.27 10.96 -23.78
N VAL A 321 16.68 10.74 -24.95
CA VAL A 321 15.22 10.78 -25.15
C VAL A 321 14.52 9.62 -24.43
N SER A 322 15.00 8.39 -24.59
CA SER A 322 14.46 7.20 -23.91
C SER A 322 14.61 7.28 -22.38
N ARG A 323 15.70 7.88 -21.88
CA ARG A 323 15.88 8.13 -20.44
C ARG A 323 14.82 9.09 -19.90
N SER A 324 14.56 10.20 -20.60
CA SER A 324 13.65 11.23 -20.11
C SER A 324 12.19 10.76 -20.04
N VAL A 325 11.76 9.90 -20.96
CA VAL A 325 10.41 9.30 -20.97
C VAL A 325 10.21 8.37 -19.77
N PHE A 326 11.21 7.58 -19.40
CA PHE A 326 11.16 6.66 -18.25
C PHE A 326 11.13 7.39 -16.90
N MET A 327 11.72 8.58 -16.82
CA MET A 327 11.73 9.37 -15.58
C MET A 327 10.35 9.85 -15.17
N ILE A 328 9.46 10.13 -16.12
CA ILE A 328 8.10 10.64 -15.83
C ILE A 328 7.31 9.68 -14.94
N PRO A 329 7.08 8.40 -15.31
CA PRO A 329 6.33 7.47 -14.48
C PRO A 329 7.09 7.10 -13.19
N MET A 330 8.43 7.16 -13.17
CA MET A 330 9.22 6.97 -11.95
C MET A 330 9.00 8.10 -10.93
N VAL A 331 9.02 9.37 -11.38
CA VAL A 331 8.69 10.53 -10.54
C VAL A 331 7.27 10.42 -10.02
N LEU A 332 6.32 10.04 -10.88
CA LEU A 332 4.93 9.88 -10.49
C LEU A 332 4.76 8.77 -9.43
N SER A 333 5.42 7.61 -9.60
CA SER A 333 5.43 6.54 -8.61
C SER A 333 6.03 6.99 -7.27
N TRP A 334 7.14 7.74 -7.30
CA TRP A 334 7.73 8.29 -6.08
C TRP A 334 6.82 9.30 -5.40
N TRP A 335 6.16 10.17 -6.17
CA TRP A 335 5.20 11.15 -5.65
C TRP A 335 4.01 10.48 -4.98
N LEU A 336 3.44 9.42 -5.57
CA LEU A 336 2.37 8.63 -4.96
C LEU A 336 2.84 8.01 -3.62
N MET A 337 4.07 7.50 -3.56
CA MET A 337 4.64 6.95 -2.33
C MET A 337 4.84 8.02 -1.24
N ILE A 338 5.32 9.23 -1.61
CA ILE A 338 5.40 10.38 -0.70
C ILE A 338 4.01 10.72 -0.14
N THR A 339 3.00 10.81 -0.99
CA THR A 339 1.62 11.11 -0.57
C THR A 339 1.11 10.05 0.41
N ALA A 340 1.30 8.77 0.09
CA ALA A 340 0.90 7.67 0.97
C ALA A 340 1.66 7.67 2.31
N HIS A 341 2.94 8.00 2.31
CA HIS A 341 3.75 8.08 3.53
C HIS A 341 3.35 9.27 4.42
N ILE A 342 3.05 10.43 3.82
CA ILE A 342 2.50 11.59 4.55
C ILE A 342 1.15 11.23 5.19
N LEU A 343 0.29 10.52 4.45
CA LEU A 343 -1.01 10.06 4.95
C LEU A 343 -0.85 9.18 6.20
N LYS A 344 0.03 8.17 6.11
CA LYS A 344 0.31 7.24 7.21
C LYS A 344 0.94 7.96 8.42
N THR A 345 1.89 8.85 8.20
CA THR A 345 2.60 9.54 9.31
C THR A 345 1.74 10.57 10.03
N ARG A 346 0.83 11.23 9.32
CA ARG A 346 -0.08 12.22 9.92
C ARG A 346 -1.29 11.58 10.59
N SER A 347 -1.45 10.25 10.52
CA SER A 347 -2.70 9.56 10.92
C SER A 347 -3.93 10.29 10.34
N SER A 348 -3.79 10.86 9.14
CA SER A 348 -4.78 11.74 8.55
C SER A 348 -5.78 10.88 7.80
N TRP A 349 -6.76 10.34 8.52
CA TRP A 349 -7.82 9.54 7.91
C TRP A 349 -8.74 10.46 7.08
N THR A 350 -8.70 10.34 5.76
CA THR A 350 -9.58 11.14 4.90
C THR A 350 -11.02 10.64 5.03
N GLY A 351 -11.91 11.50 5.54
CA GLY A 351 -13.35 11.25 5.57
C GLY A 351 -13.76 10.09 6.47
N PRO A 352 -13.65 10.21 7.82
CA PRO A 352 -14.13 9.16 8.73
C PRO A 352 -15.61 8.83 8.51
N GLU A 353 -16.42 9.82 8.13
CA GLU A 353 -17.83 9.66 7.73
C GLU A 353 -18.00 8.82 6.47
N HIS A 354 -17.11 8.98 5.50
CA HIS A 354 -17.16 8.23 4.25
C HIS A 354 -16.98 6.72 4.50
N LEU A 355 -16.13 6.34 5.46
CA LEU A 355 -16.03 4.95 5.89
C LEU A 355 -17.35 4.46 6.49
N ILE A 356 -18.04 5.27 7.30
CA ILE A 356 -19.34 4.88 7.87
C ILE A 356 -20.39 4.67 6.78
N GLU A 357 -20.37 5.47 5.72
CA GLU A 357 -21.25 5.29 4.56
C GLU A 357 -20.96 3.97 3.83
N ILE A 358 -19.67 3.66 3.59
CA ILE A 358 -19.25 2.38 2.98
C ILE A 358 -19.69 1.21 3.86
N LEU A 359 -19.49 1.30 5.17
CA LEU A 359 -19.93 0.27 6.11
C LEU A 359 -21.45 0.13 6.09
N ARG A 360 -22.21 1.24 6.04
CA ARG A 360 -23.67 1.17 5.99
C ARG A 360 -24.16 0.42 4.74
N GLU A 361 -23.49 0.55 3.62
CA GLU A 361 -23.86 -0.16 2.39
C GLU A 361 -23.45 -1.63 2.41
N ASN A 362 -22.26 -1.94 2.90
CA ASN A 362 -21.70 -3.29 2.83
C ASN A 362 -22.18 -4.20 3.98
N VAL A 363 -22.42 -3.60 5.15
CA VAL A 363 -22.57 -4.28 6.45
C VAL A 363 -23.68 -3.69 7.33
N ALA A 364 -24.75 -3.16 6.71
CA ALA A 364 -25.95 -2.79 7.46
C ALA A 364 -26.57 -4.00 8.16
N VAL A 365 -26.93 -3.82 9.43
CA VAL A 365 -27.60 -4.83 10.26
C VAL A 365 -29.04 -4.39 10.52
N GLU A 366 -30.00 -5.27 10.24
CA GLU A 366 -31.43 -4.96 10.33
C GLU A 366 -31.85 -4.62 11.78
N ASP A 367 -31.45 -5.43 12.76
CA ASP A 367 -31.71 -5.16 14.18
C ASP A 367 -31.02 -3.89 14.70
N CYS A 368 -29.99 -3.40 13.98
CA CYS A 368 -29.36 -2.10 14.21
C CYS A 368 -29.99 -0.98 13.37
N GLY A 369 -31.20 -1.17 12.82
CA GLY A 369 -31.91 -0.13 12.06
C GLY A 369 -31.34 0.13 10.66
N ASN A 370 -30.65 -0.85 10.07
CA ASN A 370 -29.88 -0.73 8.81
C ASN A 370 -28.65 0.20 8.93
N TYR A 371 -28.05 0.24 10.11
CA TYR A 371 -26.75 0.88 10.34
C TYR A 371 -25.68 -0.20 10.62
N PRO A 372 -24.38 0.12 10.50
CA PRO A 372 -23.32 -0.80 10.87
C PRO A 372 -23.43 -1.22 12.33
N GLY A 373 -23.31 -2.52 12.58
CA GLY A 373 -23.40 -3.08 13.93
C GLY A 373 -22.13 -2.87 14.75
N PRO A 374 -22.14 -3.23 16.05
CA PRO A 374 -21.00 -3.06 16.96
C PRO A 374 -19.71 -3.72 16.46
N MET A 375 -19.81 -4.85 15.74
CA MET A 375 -18.64 -5.59 15.27
C MET A 375 -17.80 -4.78 14.26
N SER A 376 -18.44 -3.91 13.46
CA SER A 376 -17.75 -3.00 12.55
C SER A 376 -16.89 -1.97 13.26
N PHE A 377 -17.17 -1.69 14.54
CA PHE A 377 -16.51 -0.67 15.33
C PHE A 377 -15.49 -1.21 16.33
N CYS A 378 -15.22 -2.51 16.35
CA CYS A 378 -14.23 -3.10 17.24
C CYS A 378 -12.82 -2.51 17.04
N LEU A 379 -12.45 -1.56 17.91
CA LEU A 379 -11.17 -0.85 17.90
C LEU A 379 -10.13 -1.45 18.88
N GLY A 380 -10.48 -2.47 19.66
CA GLY A 380 -9.64 -3.03 20.74
C GLY A 380 -8.16 -3.22 20.35
N PRO A 381 -7.84 -3.92 19.25
CA PRO A 381 -6.47 -4.08 18.78
C PRO A 381 -5.78 -2.76 18.38
N LEU A 382 -6.51 -1.76 17.92
CA LEU A 382 -5.94 -0.45 17.55
C LEU A 382 -5.68 0.45 18.78
N LEU A 383 -6.55 0.37 19.80
CA LEU A 383 -6.45 1.18 21.02
C LEU A 383 -5.35 0.70 21.97
N GLN A 384 -5.10 -0.61 22.03
CA GLN A 384 -4.04 -1.21 22.85
C GLN A 384 -2.67 -1.21 22.13
N GLY A 385 -2.64 -0.74 20.88
CA GLY A 385 -1.53 -0.92 19.96
C GLY A 385 -1.65 -2.26 19.25
N PRO A 386 -1.59 -2.30 17.90
CA PRO A 386 -1.81 -3.54 17.17
C PRO A 386 -0.80 -4.58 17.63
N ASP A 387 -1.33 -5.74 18.01
CA ASP A 387 -0.53 -6.91 18.34
C ASP A 387 0.41 -7.24 17.16
N LYS A 388 1.56 -7.86 17.43
CA LYS A 388 2.55 -8.20 16.38
C LYS A 388 1.91 -9.04 15.26
N SER A 389 0.84 -9.78 15.57
CA SER A 389 0.01 -10.55 14.64
C SER A 389 -0.79 -9.69 13.65
N HIS A 390 -0.98 -8.39 13.83
CA HIS A 390 -1.73 -7.55 12.88
C HIS A 390 -0.82 -6.72 11.96
N ARG A 391 0.47 -6.60 12.29
CA ARG A 391 1.45 -5.89 11.45
C ARG A 391 2.03 -6.83 10.40
N VAL A 392 1.66 -6.64 9.14
CA VAL A 392 2.10 -7.50 8.02
C VAL A 392 3.47 -7.06 7.48
N PHE A 393 3.68 -5.75 7.29
CA PHE A 393 4.93 -5.16 6.77
C PHE A 393 5.62 -4.25 7.78
N GLU A 394 5.94 -4.76 8.97
CA GLU A 394 6.45 -3.93 10.07
C GLU A 394 7.80 -3.27 9.75
N THR A 395 8.75 -4.03 9.21
CA THR A 395 10.11 -3.57 8.95
C THR A 395 10.16 -2.70 7.70
N THR A 396 9.50 -3.14 6.62
CA THR A 396 9.47 -2.43 5.34
C THR A 396 8.86 -1.04 5.50
N THR A 397 7.75 -0.93 6.23
CA THR A 397 7.08 0.37 6.44
C THR A 397 7.92 1.33 7.30
N LYS A 398 8.59 0.83 8.36
CA LYS A 398 9.53 1.65 9.16
C LYS A 398 10.74 2.12 8.36
N LEU A 399 11.19 1.33 7.39
CA LEU A 399 12.32 1.65 6.51
C LEU A 399 11.92 2.45 5.26
N SER A 400 10.66 2.89 5.13
CA SER A 400 10.21 3.76 4.03
C SER A 400 11.09 5.01 3.81
N PRO A 401 11.60 5.72 4.85
CA PRO A 401 12.56 6.82 4.68
C PRO A 401 13.81 6.44 3.89
N VAL A 402 14.31 5.21 4.04
CA VAL A 402 15.46 4.70 3.29
C VAL A 402 15.14 4.62 1.80
N VAL A 403 13.93 4.19 1.44
CA VAL A 403 13.49 4.15 0.04
C VAL A 403 13.42 5.56 -0.57
N HIS A 404 12.96 6.57 0.18
CA HIS A 404 13.02 7.96 -0.29
C HIS A 404 14.45 8.44 -0.54
N ILE A 405 15.39 8.09 0.34
CA ILE A 405 16.81 8.42 0.16
C ILE A 405 17.36 7.75 -1.10
N LEU A 406 17.03 6.47 -1.35
CA LEU A 406 17.44 5.76 -2.57
C LEU A 406 16.92 6.44 -3.84
N PHE A 407 15.65 6.84 -3.88
CA PHE A 407 15.10 7.61 -5.00
C PHE A 407 15.78 8.98 -5.16
N ALA A 408 16.02 9.70 -4.07
CA ALA A 408 16.72 10.98 -4.12
C ALA A 408 18.13 10.84 -4.73
N ILE A 409 18.87 9.78 -4.37
CA ILE A 409 20.17 9.46 -4.98
C ILE A 409 20.02 9.16 -6.47
N VAL A 410 19.05 8.32 -6.84
CA VAL A 410 18.75 7.98 -8.24
C VAL A 410 18.45 9.24 -9.08
N PHE A 411 17.59 10.13 -8.59
CA PHE A 411 17.26 11.38 -9.28
C PHE A 411 18.46 12.33 -9.37
N PHE A 412 19.27 12.40 -8.31
CA PHE A 412 20.50 13.19 -8.32
C PHE A 412 21.48 12.69 -9.38
N GLU A 413 21.68 11.36 -9.48
CA GLU A 413 22.54 10.76 -10.50
C GLU A 413 22.04 11.03 -11.91
N GLU A 414 20.74 10.89 -12.17
CA GLU A 414 20.16 11.24 -13.48
C GLU A 414 20.28 12.73 -13.79
N GLY A 415 20.10 13.62 -12.81
CA GLY A 415 20.31 15.05 -12.96
C GLY A 415 21.74 15.37 -13.40
N VAL A 416 22.73 14.76 -12.75
CA VAL A 416 24.16 14.93 -13.07
C VAL A 416 24.47 14.41 -14.48
N ILE A 417 23.94 13.25 -14.86
CA ILE A 417 24.14 12.66 -16.20
C ILE A 417 23.51 13.54 -17.28
N SER A 418 22.28 14.00 -17.08
CA SER A 418 21.54 14.86 -18.01
C SER A 418 22.25 16.20 -18.24
N LEU A 419 22.76 16.83 -17.16
CA LEU A 419 23.54 18.07 -17.24
C LEU A 419 24.85 17.89 -18.04
N ARG A 420 25.56 16.77 -17.82
CA ARG A 420 26.78 16.44 -18.57
C ARG A 420 26.49 16.14 -20.05
N GLY A 421 25.29 15.66 -20.39
CA GLY A 421 24.86 15.39 -21.76
C GLY A 421 24.51 16.65 -22.56
N ARG A 422 23.93 17.69 -21.92
CA ARG A 422 23.50 18.93 -22.58
C ARG A 422 24.62 19.94 -22.80
N HIS A 423 25.54 20.04 -21.85
CA HIS A 423 26.73 20.87 -22.02
C HIS A 423 27.89 19.98 -22.45
N LYS A 424 28.56 20.30 -23.58
CA LYS A 424 30.01 20.05 -23.71
C LYS A 424 30.71 20.89 -22.64
N PHE A 425 30.52 20.54 -21.38
CA PHE A 425 31.13 21.25 -20.27
C PHE A 425 32.61 20.88 -20.35
N ASN A 426 33.40 21.79 -20.94
CA ASN A 426 34.85 21.74 -20.98
C ASN A 426 35.42 22.05 -19.59
N THR A 427 34.84 21.46 -18.54
CA THR A 427 35.28 21.62 -17.18
C THR A 427 36.32 20.57 -16.87
N ARG A 428 37.54 20.96 -17.24
CA ARG A 428 38.72 20.82 -16.38
C ARG A 428 38.50 21.61 -15.07
N SER A 429 37.38 21.40 -14.37
CA SER A 429 37.14 22.06 -13.08
C SER A 429 37.77 21.26 -11.96
N SER A 430 38.48 22.04 -11.16
CA SER A 430 39.19 21.73 -9.93
C SER A 430 38.26 21.19 -8.83
N PHE A 431 37.70 19.99 -9.01
CA PHE A 431 37.21 19.22 -7.87
C PHE A 431 38.36 18.39 -7.34
N SER A 432 38.84 18.73 -6.14
CA SER A 432 39.87 18.00 -5.39
C SER A 432 39.66 16.50 -5.52
N GLY A 433 40.71 15.76 -5.93
CA GLY A 433 40.64 14.30 -6.15
C GLY A 433 40.19 13.50 -4.92
N ARG A 434 40.19 14.12 -3.73
CA ARG A 434 39.65 13.55 -2.49
C ARG A 434 38.11 13.55 -2.47
N VAL A 435 37.47 14.59 -2.99
CA VAL A 435 36.00 14.69 -3.11
C VAL A 435 35.47 13.72 -4.16
N TYR A 436 36.14 13.61 -5.31
CA TYR A 436 35.77 12.64 -6.36
C TYR A 436 35.85 11.19 -5.87
N ARG A 437 36.87 10.88 -5.05
CA ARG A 437 37.02 9.56 -4.42
C ARG A 437 35.84 9.25 -3.50
N ILE A 438 35.46 10.16 -2.62
CA ILE A 438 34.31 9.98 -1.70
C ILE A 438 32.99 9.88 -2.48
N LEU A 439 32.78 10.76 -3.47
CA LEU A 439 31.57 10.77 -4.30
C LEU A 439 31.37 9.46 -5.09
N SER A 440 32.46 8.77 -5.44
CA SER A 440 32.40 7.48 -6.13
C SER A 440 31.91 6.30 -5.26
N TRP A 441 31.93 6.43 -3.92
CA TRP A 441 31.42 5.40 -3.01
C TRP A 441 29.91 5.47 -2.80
N ILE A 442 29.30 6.64 -2.99
CA ILE A 442 27.85 6.85 -2.84
C ILE A 442 27.02 5.87 -3.67
N PRO A 443 27.24 5.70 -4.99
CA PRO A 443 26.49 4.73 -5.79
C PRO A 443 26.68 3.29 -5.29
N PHE A 444 27.89 2.94 -4.84
CA PHE A 444 28.17 1.60 -4.32
C PHE A 444 27.38 1.33 -3.04
N LEU A 445 27.39 2.26 -2.08
CA LEU A 445 26.63 2.17 -0.85
C LEU A 445 25.11 2.17 -1.12
N ALA A 446 24.63 3.00 -2.05
CA ALA A 446 23.22 3.01 -2.44
C ALA A 446 22.77 1.66 -3.02
N ASN A 447 23.59 1.04 -3.89
CA ASN A 447 23.33 -0.30 -4.42
C ASN A 447 23.29 -1.36 -3.31
N LEU A 448 24.24 -1.33 -2.38
CA LEU A 448 24.29 -2.26 -1.24
C LEU A 448 23.04 -2.09 -0.35
N MET A 449 22.68 -0.86 -0.01
CA MET A 449 21.49 -0.55 0.76
C MET A 449 20.22 -1.03 0.04
N SER A 450 20.12 -0.78 -1.26
CA SER A 450 18.97 -1.22 -2.04
C SER A 450 18.89 -2.75 -2.14
N PHE A 451 20.03 -3.45 -2.23
CA PHE A 451 20.07 -4.92 -2.20
C PHE A 451 19.55 -5.45 -0.86
N ILE A 452 20.07 -4.93 0.26
CA ILE A 452 19.61 -5.31 1.61
C ILE A 452 18.11 -5.06 1.76
N MET A 453 17.63 -3.89 1.31
CA MET A 453 16.22 -3.54 1.37
C MET A 453 15.34 -4.48 0.55
N VAL A 454 15.75 -4.89 -0.65
CA VAL A 454 15.00 -5.85 -1.47
C VAL A 454 14.94 -7.23 -0.82
N ILE A 455 16.02 -7.68 -0.16
CA ILE A 455 15.99 -8.94 0.61
C ILE A 455 15.02 -8.85 1.80
N ILE A 456 15.02 -7.73 2.53
CA ILE A 456 14.05 -7.49 3.62
C ILE A 456 12.62 -7.53 3.05
N CYS A 457 12.37 -6.86 1.94
CA CYS A 457 11.06 -6.86 1.28
C CYS A 457 10.63 -8.28 0.88
N LEU A 458 11.53 -9.09 0.30
CA LEU A 458 11.22 -10.48 -0.08
C LEU A 458 10.82 -11.31 1.14
N VAL A 459 11.61 -11.23 2.22
CA VAL A 459 11.35 -11.96 3.45
C VAL A 459 10.00 -11.55 4.03
N GLU A 460 9.69 -10.26 4.10
CA GLU A 460 8.41 -9.79 4.63
C GLU A 460 7.23 -10.15 3.73
N VAL A 461 7.34 -10.10 2.40
CA VAL A 461 6.27 -10.55 1.49
C VAL A 461 5.98 -12.05 1.67
N VAL A 462 7.00 -12.87 1.87
CA VAL A 462 6.82 -14.32 2.15
C VAL A 462 6.17 -14.55 3.51
N ILE A 463 6.58 -13.81 4.54
CA ILE A 463 5.95 -13.87 5.87
C ILE A 463 4.50 -13.39 5.78
N ALA A 464 4.24 -12.30 5.07
CA ALA A 464 2.92 -11.75 4.84
C ALA A 464 1.98 -12.76 4.18
N PHE A 465 2.45 -13.44 3.14
CA PHE A 465 1.67 -14.47 2.44
C PHE A 465 1.25 -15.59 3.38
N LYS A 466 2.18 -16.15 4.16
CA LYS A 466 1.87 -17.21 5.14
C LYS A 466 0.88 -16.74 6.19
N LYS A 467 1.14 -15.55 6.73
CA LYS A 467 0.32 -14.93 7.78
C LYS A 467 -1.12 -14.69 7.31
N LEU A 468 -1.30 -14.17 6.10
CA LEU A 468 -2.63 -13.93 5.53
C LEU A 468 -3.35 -15.24 5.15
N GLN A 469 -2.60 -16.27 4.74
CA GLN A 469 -3.15 -17.61 4.54
C GLN A 469 -3.64 -18.24 5.85
N GLU A 470 -2.89 -18.08 6.95
CA GLU A 470 -3.28 -18.55 8.28
C GLU A 470 -4.51 -17.79 8.79
N LEU A 471 -4.53 -16.46 8.65
CA LEU A 471 -5.64 -15.61 9.09
C LEU A 471 -6.94 -15.86 8.31
N SER A 472 -6.86 -16.33 7.07
CA SER A 472 -8.03 -16.68 6.25
C SER A 472 -8.54 -18.12 6.47
N GLY A 473 -8.06 -18.81 7.51
CA GLY A 473 -8.47 -20.19 7.79
C GLY A 473 -8.13 -21.18 6.67
N GLY A 474 -7.11 -20.86 5.86
CA GLY A 474 -6.71 -21.66 4.70
C GLY A 474 -7.57 -21.48 3.44
N GLN A 475 -8.69 -20.74 3.50
CA GLN A 475 -9.50 -20.40 2.32
C GLN A 475 -9.02 -19.08 1.70
N TYR A 476 -7.76 -19.07 1.27
CA TYR A 476 -7.16 -17.92 0.58
C TYR A 476 -7.50 -17.98 -0.92
N SER A 477 -8.74 -17.62 -1.27
CA SER A 477 -9.31 -17.80 -2.61
C SER A 477 -8.75 -16.82 -3.64
N TRP A 478 -8.56 -17.31 -4.87
CA TRP A 478 -8.06 -16.53 -5.98
C TRP A 478 -9.20 -15.79 -6.71
N GLY A 479 -9.09 -14.47 -6.79
CA GLY A 479 -10.01 -13.62 -7.57
C GLY A 479 -9.55 -13.42 -9.02
N PHE A 480 -10.46 -12.94 -9.88
CA PHE A 480 -10.12 -12.58 -11.27
C PHE A 480 -9.01 -11.51 -11.34
N GLY A 481 -9.13 -10.44 -10.55
CA GLY A 481 -8.13 -9.37 -10.48
C GLY A 481 -6.74 -9.86 -10.07
N GLN A 482 -6.68 -10.90 -9.23
CA GLN A 482 -5.43 -11.52 -8.80
C GLN A 482 -4.76 -12.32 -9.91
N LEU A 483 -5.52 -13.04 -10.74
CA LEU A 483 -4.98 -13.69 -11.93
C LEU A 483 -4.46 -12.67 -12.94
N VAL A 484 -5.18 -11.56 -13.12
CA VAL A 484 -4.74 -10.45 -13.98
C VAL A 484 -3.44 -9.83 -13.45
N SER A 485 -3.31 -9.66 -12.13
CA SER A 485 -2.07 -9.13 -11.52
C SER A 485 -0.85 -10.01 -11.81
N MET A 486 -1.03 -11.33 -11.89
CA MET A 486 0.03 -12.28 -12.25
C MET A 486 0.36 -12.24 -13.75
N ALA A 487 -0.65 -12.00 -14.60
CA ALA A 487 -0.48 -11.99 -16.05
C ALA A 487 0.49 -10.90 -16.54
N VAL A 488 0.66 -9.82 -15.77
CA VAL A 488 1.62 -8.73 -16.04
C VAL A 488 3.06 -9.26 -16.19
N TRP A 489 3.40 -10.36 -15.52
CA TRP A 489 4.75 -10.94 -15.55
C TRP A 489 4.95 -11.95 -16.69
N ILE A 490 3.88 -12.44 -17.32
CA ILE A 490 3.98 -13.46 -18.38
C ILE A 490 4.86 -12.97 -19.54
N PRO A 491 4.65 -11.76 -20.13
CA PRO A 491 5.50 -11.28 -21.22
C PRO A 491 6.96 -11.16 -20.80
N VAL A 492 7.23 -10.67 -19.59
CA VAL A 492 8.60 -10.52 -19.07
C VAL A 492 9.29 -11.88 -18.93
N MET A 493 8.58 -12.87 -18.40
CA MET A 493 9.07 -14.25 -18.25
C MET A 493 9.32 -14.92 -19.60
N VAL A 494 8.37 -14.82 -20.53
CA VAL A 494 8.51 -15.37 -21.89
C VAL A 494 9.72 -14.75 -22.57
N ASN A 495 9.89 -13.43 -22.47
CA ASN A 495 11.03 -12.73 -23.04
C ASN A 495 12.32 -13.23 -22.41
N PHE A 496 12.38 -13.25 -21.08
CA PHE A 496 13.53 -13.76 -20.33
C PHE A 496 13.94 -15.17 -20.77
N PHE A 497 13.00 -16.13 -20.85
CA PHE A 497 13.31 -17.50 -21.28
C PHE A 497 13.67 -17.59 -22.76
N THR A 498 13.01 -16.81 -23.63
CA THR A 498 13.35 -16.76 -25.07
C THR A 498 14.82 -16.35 -25.24
N PHE A 499 15.25 -15.34 -24.49
CA PHE A 499 16.64 -14.89 -24.51
C PHE A 499 17.62 -15.88 -23.89
N LEU A 500 17.21 -16.64 -22.87
CA LEU A 500 18.04 -17.71 -22.30
C LEU A 500 18.21 -18.90 -23.25
N ILE A 501 17.19 -19.24 -24.04
CA ILE A 501 17.15 -20.45 -24.88
C ILE A 501 17.76 -20.21 -26.26
N PHE A 502 17.29 -19.20 -26.99
CA PHE A 502 17.63 -18.99 -28.41
C PHE A 502 18.83 -18.05 -28.59
N GLY A 503 19.36 -17.52 -27.49
CA GLY A 503 20.19 -16.34 -27.60
C GLY A 503 19.39 -15.18 -28.18
N THR A 504 20.08 -14.10 -28.50
CA THR A 504 19.48 -12.77 -28.49
C THR A 504 19.40 -12.13 -29.86
N GLU A 505 20.03 -12.72 -30.88
CA GLU A 505 19.84 -12.36 -32.29
C GLU A 505 18.53 -12.94 -32.83
N GLU A 506 18.30 -14.25 -32.69
CA GLU A 506 17.05 -14.90 -33.16
C GLU A 506 15.80 -14.36 -32.44
N GLY A 507 15.89 -14.05 -31.15
CA GLY A 507 14.76 -13.52 -30.37
C GLY A 507 14.34 -12.08 -30.73
N ILE A 508 15.26 -11.26 -31.26
CA ILE A 508 14.97 -9.90 -31.75
C ILE A 508 14.57 -9.96 -33.23
N GLU A 509 15.25 -10.77 -34.04
CA GLU A 509 14.93 -10.99 -35.45
C GLU A 509 13.53 -11.60 -35.63
N ALA A 510 13.09 -12.45 -34.71
CA ALA A 510 11.72 -12.95 -34.68
C ALA A 510 10.64 -11.88 -34.40
N ARG A 511 11.01 -10.70 -33.88
CA ARG A 511 10.08 -9.58 -33.58
C ARG A 511 10.10 -8.46 -34.60
N ILE A 512 11.12 -8.42 -35.46
CA ILE A 512 11.24 -7.42 -36.51
C ILE A 512 10.51 -7.96 -37.74
N HIS A 513 9.66 -7.12 -38.36
CA HIS A 513 8.94 -7.48 -39.59
C HIS A 513 9.96 -7.90 -40.66
N LYS A 514 9.66 -8.92 -41.48
CA LYS A 514 10.59 -9.55 -42.45
C LYS A 514 11.27 -8.58 -43.43
N ASP A 515 10.79 -7.35 -43.52
CA ASP A 515 11.25 -6.31 -44.43
C ASP A 515 12.35 -5.40 -43.84
N LEU A 516 12.71 -5.59 -42.56
CA LEU A 516 13.74 -4.80 -41.86
C LEU A 516 14.89 -5.70 -41.40
N GLN A 517 16.05 -5.59 -42.05
CA GLN A 517 17.28 -6.28 -41.65
C GLN A 517 18.14 -5.44 -40.71
N VAL A 518 18.69 -6.08 -39.67
CA VAL A 518 19.69 -5.47 -38.78
C VAL A 518 21.07 -5.63 -39.41
N SER A 519 21.64 -4.55 -39.94
CA SER A 519 23.00 -4.54 -40.51
C SER A 519 23.99 -3.75 -39.65
N ARG A 520 25.17 -4.32 -39.41
CA ARG A 520 26.27 -3.68 -38.66
C ARG A 520 27.12 -2.86 -39.65
N VAL A 521 26.92 -1.54 -39.71
CA VAL A 521 27.71 -0.66 -40.59
C VAL A 521 29.01 -0.23 -39.90
N GLY A 522 30.16 -0.65 -40.44
CA GLY A 522 31.46 -0.10 -40.08
C GLY A 522 31.71 1.22 -40.83
N THR A 523 31.78 2.34 -40.11
CA THR A 523 32.04 3.66 -40.70
C THR A 523 33.54 3.81 -41.00
N PHE A 524 33.94 3.81 -42.27
CA PHE A 524 35.27 4.22 -42.70
C PHE A 524 35.38 5.75 -42.70
N VAL A 525 36.25 6.30 -41.86
CA VAL A 525 36.59 7.73 -41.87
C VAL A 525 37.70 7.97 -42.91
N ARG A 526 37.39 8.72 -43.98
CA ARG A 526 38.37 9.18 -44.97
C ARG A 526 39.14 10.37 -44.39
N ALA A 527 40.39 10.18 -43.99
CA ALA A 527 41.26 11.28 -43.60
C ALA A 527 41.67 12.09 -44.84
N SER A 528 41.16 13.31 -44.96
CA SER A 528 41.67 14.34 -45.86
C SER A 528 42.95 14.91 -45.25
N GLN A 529 44.12 14.59 -45.80
CA GLN A 529 45.35 15.32 -45.53
C GLN A 529 45.52 16.40 -46.59
N GLY A 530 45.59 17.66 -46.13
CA GLY A 530 45.91 18.81 -46.97
C GLY A 530 47.37 18.78 -47.43
N MET A 531 47.57 19.16 -48.69
CA MET A 531 48.90 19.44 -49.25
C MET A 531 49.51 20.70 -48.63
N PRO A 532 50.85 20.73 -48.54
CA PRO A 532 51.59 21.81 -49.17
C PRO A 532 52.56 21.24 -50.21
N GLY A 533 52.77 22.02 -51.27
CA GLY A 533 53.46 21.60 -52.47
C GLY A 533 54.98 21.66 -52.44
N GLU A 534 55.49 21.36 -53.64
CA GLU A 534 56.82 21.55 -54.22
C GLU A 534 57.90 20.46 -54.06
N ASN A 535 58.16 19.87 -55.23
CA ASN A 535 59.44 19.55 -55.87
C ASN A 535 60.06 18.14 -55.68
N GLY A 536 60.17 17.45 -56.81
CA GLY A 536 61.34 16.62 -57.16
C GLY A 536 61.12 15.11 -57.24
N SER A 537 61.03 14.61 -58.48
CA SER A 537 61.65 13.39 -59.03
C SER A 537 61.65 12.04 -58.26
N ASP A 538 61.29 11.02 -59.04
CA ASP A 538 61.77 9.62 -59.03
C ASP A 538 60.99 8.51 -58.31
N GLU A 539 61.07 7.35 -58.98
CA GLU A 539 60.39 6.08 -58.84
C GLU A 539 60.45 5.45 -57.44
N GLY A 540 59.45 4.61 -57.14
CA GLY A 540 59.59 3.57 -56.11
C GLY A 540 58.28 3.16 -55.47
N GLN A 541 57.80 1.96 -55.84
CA GLN A 541 56.72 1.25 -55.15
C GLN A 541 56.95 1.21 -53.63
N ASN A 542 55.96 1.59 -52.84
CA ASN A 542 55.74 1.04 -51.49
C ASN A 542 54.28 1.20 -51.06
N PHE A 543 53.63 0.08 -50.77
CA PHE A 543 52.32 0.01 -50.14
C PHE A 543 52.39 0.52 -48.69
N PRO A 544 51.49 1.42 -48.22
CA PRO A 544 51.28 1.62 -46.81
C PRO A 544 50.27 0.61 -46.26
N LEU A 545 50.73 -0.18 -45.30
CA LEU A 545 49.94 -1.05 -44.43
C LEU A 545 48.87 -0.20 -43.69
N LEU A 546 47.59 -0.36 -44.04
CA LEU A 546 46.47 0.25 -43.32
C LEU A 546 46.29 -0.44 -41.95
N ALA A 547 46.75 0.21 -40.89
CA ALA A 547 46.41 -0.18 -39.52
C ALA A 547 44.94 0.21 -39.23
N ALA A 548 44.08 -0.80 -39.09
CA ALA A 548 42.70 -0.61 -38.67
C ALA A 548 42.65 -0.24 -37.17
N VAL A 549 42.22 0.97 -36.85
CA VAL A 549 41.81 1.35 -35.49
C VAL A 549 40.29 1.18 -35.40
N PRO A 550 39.74 0.31 -34.52
CA PRO A 550 38.31 0.05 -34.49
C PRO A 550 37.55 1.21 -33.83
N SER A 551 36.81 1.97 -34.63
CA SER A 551 35.80 2.94 -34.17
C SER A 551 34.41 2.29 -34.07
N THR A 552 33.58 2.85 -33.20
CA THR A 552 32.32 2.31 -32.66
C THR A 552 31.26 1.90 -33.70
N ALA A 553 30.76 0.66 -33.59
CA ALA A 553 29.57 0.21 -34.31
C ALA A 553 28.30 0.92 -33.81
N SER A 554 27.54 1.51 -34.73
CA SER A 554 26.18 2.00 -34.53
C SER A 554 25.20 1.06 -35.23
N ILE A 555 24.11 0.68 -34.55
CA ILE A 555 23.00 -0.05 -35.16
C ILE A 555 22.06 0.99 -35.77
N GLN A 556 21.85 0.94 -37.09
CA GLN A 556 20.79 1.67 -37.77
C GLN A 556 19.82 0.66 -38.38
N VAL A 557 18.53 0.95 -38.25
CA VAL A 557 17.46 0.26 -38.97
C VAL A 557 17.32 0.99 -40.30
N MET A 558 17.60 0.31 -41.42
CA MET A 558 17.35 0.83 -42.76
C MET A 558 16.21 0.06 -43.39
N GLU A 559 15.37 0.79 -44.12
CA GLU A 559 14.34 0.24 -45.00
C GLU A 559 15.02 -0.46 -46.19
N SER A 560 14.56 -1.66 -46.54
CA SER A 560 15.11 -2.44 -47.64
C SER A 560 14.89 -1.72 -48.98
N ASN A 561 15.96 -1.21 -49.60
CA ASN A 561 15.96 -0.72 -50.98
C ASN A 561 16.11 -1.87 -51.99
N ALA A 562 15.33 -2.95 -51.82
CA ALA A 562 15.22 -3.94 -52.88
C ALA A 562 14.39 -3.33 -54.03
N PRO A 563 14.85 -3.42 -55.30
CA PRO A 563 14.05 -2.98 -56.42
C PRO A 563 12.77 -3.84 -56.47
N VAL A 564 11.62 -3.17 -56.42
CA VAL A 564 10.32 -3.78 -56.66
C VAL A 564 10.35 -4.37 -58.08
N GLY A 565 10.48 -5.70 -58.17
CA GLY A 565 10.29 -6.44 -59.41
C GLY A 565 8.85 -6.27 -59.91
N PRO A 566 8.61 -6.30 -61.24
CA PRO A 566 7.30 -6.05 -61.78
C PRO A 566 6.31 -7.13 -61.30
N LEU A 567 5.12 -6.67 -60.93
CA LEU A 567 3.95 -7.50 -60.66
C LEU A 567 3.66 -8.39 -61.89
N ASP A 568 3.93 -9.68 -61.76
CA ASP A 568 3.35 -10.70 -62.63
C ASP A 568 1.85 -10.80 -62.30
N ALA A 569 1.06 -10.06 -63.07
CA ALA A 569 -0.31 -10.41 -63.35
C ALA A 569 -0.27 -11.61 -64.30
N ASP A 570 -0.48 -12.83 -63.80
CA ASP A 570 -1.30 -13.84 -64.49
C ASP A 570 -1.31 -15.21 -63.78
N ARG A 571 -2.56 -15.71 -63.60
CA ARG A 571 -3.04 -17.11 -63.41
C ARG A 571 -3.16 -17.68 -61.99
N PRO A 572 -4.12 -18.60 -61.81
CA PRO A 572 -5.57 -18.43 -61.89
C PRO A 572 -6.26 -18.59 -60.52
#